data_AF-A0A9W9GQ20-F1
#
_entry.id   AF-A0A9W9GQ20-F1
#
_cell.length_a   1.000
_cell.length_b   1.000
_cell.length_c   1.000
_cell.angle_alpha   90.00
_cell.angle_beta   90.00
_cell.angle_gamma   90.00
#
_symmetry.space_group_name_H-M   'P 1'
#
loop_
_entity.id
_entity.type
_entity.pdbx_description
1 polymer ?
#
loop_
_entity_poly.entity_id
_entity_poly.type
_entity_poly.pdbx_seq_one_letter_code
_entity_poly.pdbx_strand_id
1 'polypeptide(L)'
;MALTIAQLCRSNEIVPLLAQDPDYTELAETILANKGFKIVGPHGAGGFAEIDEESIVISPFAAAPVKQIIADLARPVLIISTGFDVFNGNE
;
A
#
# COMPACT_ATOMS: atom_id res chain seq x y z
N MET A 1 -10.40 4.07 -15.27
CA MET A 1 -9.63 3.47 -14.17
C MET A 1 -9.68 1.94 -14.15
N ALA A 2 -10.84 1.28 -13.98
CA ALA A 2 -10.89 -0.19 -13.97
C ALA A 2 -10.30 -0.86 -15.23
N LEU A 3 -10.56 -0.29 -16.42
CA LEU A 3 -9.99 -0.77 -17.68
C LEU A 3 -8.47 -0.60 -17.75
N THR A 4 -7.94 0.50 -17.18
CA THR A 4 -6.52 0.85 -17.15
C THR A 4 -5.73 -0.11 -16.25
N ILE A 5 -6.28 -0.44 -15.07
CA ILE A 5 -5.69 -1.45 -14.17
C ILE A 5 -5.70 -2.83 -14.83
N ALA A 6 -6.83 -3.21 -15.45
CA ALA A 6 -6.91 -4.48 -16.19
C ALA A 6 -5.99 -4.53 -17.42
N GLN A 7 -5.57 -3.38 -17.96
CA GLN A 7 -4.58 -3.30 -19.04
C GLN A 7 -3.15 -3.41 -18.51
N LEU A 8 -2.84 -2.76 -17.38
CA LEU A 8 -1.57 -2.94 -16.66
C LEU A 8 -1.38 -4.38 -16.19
N CYS A 9 -2.42 -5.04 -15.65
CA CYS A 9 -2.35 -6.47 -15.31
C CYS A 9 -2.22 -7.39 -16.54
N ARG A 10 -2.51 -6.88 -17.75
CA ARG A 10 -2.38 -7.61 -19.02
C ARG A 10 -1.09 -7.26 -19.77
N SER A 11 -0.36 -6.22 -19.36
CA SER A 11 0.96 -5.96 -19.89
C SER A 11 1.96 -6.89 -19.21
N ASN A 12 3.06 -7.19 -19.90
CA ASN A 12 4.19 -7.92 -19.32
C ASN A 12 5.11 -7.00 -18.50
N GLU A 13 4.60 -5.83 -18.08
CA GLU A 13 5.41 -4.89 -17.30
C GLU A 13 5.51 -5.35 -15.85
N ILE A 14 6.73 -5.24 -15.31
CA ILE A 14 7.02 -5.60 -13.94
C ILE A 14 6.64 -4.41 -13.08
N VAL A 15 5.54 -4.54 -12.34
CA VAL A 15 5.12 -3.54 -11.35
C VAL A 15 5.75 -3.89 -10.01
N PRO A 16 6.53 -3.00 -9.38
CA PRO A 16 7.04 -3.22 -8.04
C PRO A 16 5.92 -3.41 -7.03
N LEU A 17 5.97 -4.48 -6.25
CA LEU A 17 5.02 -4.75 -5.18
C LEU A 17 5.68 -4.39 -3.84
N LEU A 18 5.20 -3.34 -3.19
CA LEU A 18 5.71 -2.88 -1.90
C LEU A 18 4.65 -3.09 -0.83
N ALA A 19 5.08 -3.46 0.38
CA ALA A 19 4.21 -3.57 1.53
C ALA A 19 4.88 -2.97 2.77
N GLN A 20 4.07 -2.33 3.60
CA GLN A 20 4.50 -1.82 4.89
C GLN A 20 3.36 -1.97 5.89
N ASP A 21 3.65 -2.58 7.03
CA ASP A 21 2.83 -2.56 8.22
C ASP A 21 3.77 -2.75 9.42
N PRO A 22 3.78 -1.82 10.41
CA PRO A 22 4.58 -1.98 11.63
C PRO A 22 4.26 -3.26 12.43
N ASP A 23 3.05 -3.79 12.28
CA ASP A 23 2.56 -4.95 13.03
C ASP A 23 2.77 -6.28 12.28
N TYR A 24 3.49 -6.27 11.15
CA TYR A 24 3.82 -7.52 10.48
C TYR A 24 4.66 -8.43 11.38
N THR A 25 4.20 -9.67 11.51
CA THR A 25 5.00 -10.75 12.07
C THR A 25 5.98 -11.28 11.04
N GLU A 26 7.05 -11.95 11.48
CA GLU A 26 8.00 -12.63 10.58
C GLU A 26 7.31 -13.57 9.58
N LEU A 27 6.24 -14.25 10.03
CA LEU A 27 5.42 -15.10 9.17
C LEU A 27 4.71 -14.29 8.07
N ALA A 28 4.13 -13.14 8.42
CA ALA A 28 3.47 -12.26 7.45
C ALA A 28 4.46 -11.73 6.41
N GLU A 29 5.62 -11.25 6.86
CA GLU A 29 6.70 -10.80 5.97
C GLU A 29 7.16 -11.91 5.02
N THR A 30 7.35 -13.14 5.54
CA THR A 30 7.74 -14.30 4.74
C THR A 30 6.71 -14.65 3.67
N ILE A 31 5.42 -14.62 4.02
CA ILE A 31 4.33 -14.88 3.07
C ILE A 31 4.34 -13.83 1.95
N LEU A 32 4.47 -12.55 2.30
CA LEU A 32 4.50 -11.45 1.35
C LEU A 32 5.73 -11.51 0.43
N ALA A 33 6.92 -11.76 0.98
CA ALA A 33 8.16 -11.91 0.22
C ALA A 33 8.07 -13.06 -0.79
N ASN A 34 7.50 -14.20 -0.39
CA ASN A 34 7.26 -15.34 -1.28
C ASN A 34 6.27 -15.03 -2.42
N LYS A 35 5.50 -13.95 -2.31
CA LYS A 35 4.59 -13.44 -3.36
C LYS A 35 5.20 -12.28 -4.16
N GLY A 36 6.46 -11.96 -3.96
CA GLY A 36 7.18 -10.92 -4.69
C GLY A 36 7.03 -9.51 -4.11
N PHE A 37 6.47 -9.37 -2.89
CA PHE A 37 6.46 -8.09 -2.20
C PHE A 37 7.83 -7.80 -1.57
N LYS A 38 8.27 -6.56 -1.69
CA LYS A 38 9.36 -6.00 -0.89
C LYS A 38 8.77 -5.29 0.32
N ILE A 39 9.16 -5.73 1.52
CA ILE A 39 8.79 -5.03 2.75
C ILE A 39 9.64 -3.77 2.87
N VAL A 40 9.00 -2.62 3.08
CA VAL A 40 9.65 -1.31 3.19
C VAL A 40 9.28 -0.63 4.50
N GLY A 41 10.15 0.28 4.96
CA GLY A 41 9.93 1.02 6.21
C GLY A 41 9.77 0.17 7.48
N PRO A 42 10.48 -0.96 7.70
CA PRO A 42 10.29 -1.82 8.89
C PRO A 42 10.53 -1.10 10.23
N HIS A 43 11.18 0.07 10.21
CA HIS A 43 11.46 0.88 11.41
C HIS A 43 10.99 2.34 11.27
N GLY A 44 10.08 2.65 10.34
CA GLY A 44 9.61 4.03 10.16
C GLY A 44 8.76 4.29 8.92
N ALA A 45 8.75 5.54 8.47
CA ALA A 45 7.88 6.04 7.41
C ALA A 45 8.39 5.75 5.97
N GLY A 46 9.24 4.74 5.78
CA GLY A 46 9.96 4.52 4.51
C GLY A 46 9.04 4.33 3.31
N GLY A 47 7.91 3.65 3.47
CA GLY A 47 6.95 3.39 2.40
C GLY A 47 6.27 4.64 1.87
N PHE A 48 6.18 5.75 2.62
CA PHE A 48 5.65 7.00 2.08
C PHE A 48 6.54 7.60 0.99
N ALA A 49 7.85 7.36 1.05
CA ALA A 49 8.80 7.86 0.06
C ALA A 49 8.74 7.09 -1.28
N GLU A 50 8.09 5.93 -1.28
CA GLU A 50 7.97 5.06 -2.45
C GLU A 50 6.65 5.29 -3.22
N ILE A 51 5.82 6.24 -2.77
CA ILE A 51 4.51 6.55 -3.39
C ILE A 51 4.65 7.85 -4.19
N ASP A 52 4.14 7.82 -5.41
CA ASP A 52 4.05 8.96 -6.32
C ASP A 52 2.65 9.07 -6.96
N GLU A 53 2.50 9.99 -7.92
CA GLU A 53 1.23 10.26 -8.61
C GLU A 53 0.75 9.10 -9.50
N GLU A 54 1.63 8.17 -9.89
CA GLU A 54 1.28 7.01 -10.74
C GLU A 54 1.00 5.74 -9.92
N SER A 55 1.27 5.79 -8.62
CA SER A 55 1.13 4.67 -7.70
C SER A 55 -0.33 4.29 -7.45
N ILE A 56 -0.59 2.98 -7.27
CA ILE A 56 -1.85 2.45 -6.73
C ILE A 56 -1.62 2.01 -5.30
N VAL A 57 -2.37 2.58 -4.37
CA VAL A 57 -2.22 2.30 -2.94
C VAL A 57 -3.41 1.50 -2.42
N ILE A 58 -3.13 0.41 -1.70
CA ILE A 58 -4.12 -0.37 -0.94
C ILE A 58 -3.87 -0.11 0.54
N SER A 59 -4.79 0.60 1.21
CA SER A 59 -4.69 0.97 2.63
C SER A 59 -5.95 0.57 3.41
N PRO A 60 -6.18 -0.75 3.59
CA PRO A 60 -7.29 -1.27 4.39
C PRO A 60 -6.94 -1.19 5.88
N PHE A 61 -7.92 -0.87 6.73
CA PHE A 61 -7.78 -0.91 8.19
C PHE A 61 -6.54 -0.18 8.74
N ALA A 62 -6.19 0.99 8.22
CA ALA A 62 -5.09 1.77 8.78
C ALA A 62 -5.40 2.14 10.25
N ALA A 63 -4.43 2.01 11.15
CA ALA A 63 -4.56 2.38 12.57
C ALA A 63 -4.45 3.90 12.84
N ALA A 64 -4.12 4.68 11.82
CA ALA A 64 -3.85 6.12 11.90
C ALA A 64 -4.38 6.80 10.61
N PRO A 65 -4.31 8.14 10.47
CA PRO A 65 -4.79 8.84 9.27
C PRO A 65 -3.86 8.67 8.05
N VAL A 66 -3.33 7.47 7.83
CA VAL A 66 -2.42 7.10 6.74
C VAL A 66 -3.06 7.41 5.39
N LYS A 67 -4.36 7.14 5.24
CA LYS A 67 -5.10 7.40 3.99
C LYS A 67 -5.12 8.90 3.65
N GLN A 68 -5.35 9.76 4.64
CA GLN A 68 -5.31 11.21 4.48
C GLN A 68 -3.89 11.68 4.16
N ILE A 69 -2.89 11.19 4.89
CA ILE A 69 -1.48 11.55 4.64
C ILE A 69 -1.08 11.18 3.21
N ILE A 70 -1.38 9.97 2.74
CA ILE A 70 -1.08 9.52 1.38
C ILE A 70 -1.83 10.38 0.35
N ALA A 71 -3.12 10.63 0.58
CA ALA A 71 -3.94 11.43 -0.33
C ALA A 71 -3.42 12.87 -0.46
N ASP A 72 -2.96 13.48 0.63
CA ASP A 72 -2.53 14.88 0.65
C ASP A 72 -1.07 15.04 0.19
N LEU A 73 -0.17 14.17 0.65
CA LEU A 73 1.28 14.27 0.43
C LEU A 73 1.71 13.66 -0.90
N ALA A 74 1.29 12.41 -1.17
CA ALA A 74 1.79 11.64 -2.32
C ALA A 74 0.86 11.70 -3.53
N ARG A 75 -0.46 11.88 -3.30
CA ARG A 75 -1.50 12.04 -4.34
C ARG A 75 -1.49 10.92 -5.40
N PRO A 76 -1.53 9.65 -4.99
CA PRO A 76 -1.55 8.54 -5.93
C PRO A 76 -2.77 8.55 -6.84
N VAL A 77 -2.66 7.93 -8.03
CA VAL A 77 -3.76 7.83 -8.99
C VAL A 77 -5.00 7.13 -8.42
N LEU A 78 -4.81 6.23 -7.46
CA LEU A 78 -5.88 5.49 -6.81
C LEU A 78 -5.52 5.06 -5.39
N ILE A 79 -6.44 5.26 -4.46
CA ILE A 79 -6.42 4.65 -3.12
C ILE A 79 -7.61 3.70 -2.97
N ILE A 80 -7.34 2.43 -2.71
CA ILE A 80 -8.34 1.43 -2.33
C ILE A 80 -8.30 1.31 -0.80
N SER A 81 -9.43 1.61 -0.14
CA SER A 81 -9.52 1.55 1.33
C SER A 81 -10.86 1.01 1.80
N THR A 82 -10.95 0.70 3.09
CA THR A 82 -12.19 0.29 3.78
C THR A 82 -13.11 1.48 4.13
N GLY A 83 -12.82 2.70 3.64
CA GLY A 83 -13.50 3.95 3.98
C GLY A 83 -12.61 4.87 4.84
N PHE A 84 -12.74 6.19 4.69
CA PHE A 84 -11.90 7.15 5.41
C PHE A 84 -12.11 7.13 6.92
N ASP A 85 -13.32 6.79 7.38
CA ASP A 85 -13.70 6.76 8.79
C ASP A 85 -13.48 5.40 9.47
N VAL A 86 -12.88 4.42 8.77
CA VAL A 86 -12.69 3.05 9.27
C VAL A 86 -11.23 2.83 9.65
N PHE A 87 -10.94 2.81 10.94
CA PHE A 87 -9.60 2.55 11.50
C PHE A 87 -9.49 1.14 12.07
N ASN A 88 -8.26 0.63 12.26
CA ASN A 88 -8.05 -0.60 13.02
C ASN A 88 -8.43 -0.35 14.50
N GLY A 89 -9.62 -0.79 14.90
CA GLY A 89 -10.20 -0.49 16.21
C GLY A 89 -9.66 -1.37 17.36
N ASN A 90 -8.36 -1.71 17.35
CA ASN A 90 -7.74 -2.47 18.43
C ASN A 90 -7.35 -1.56 19.62
N GLU A 91 -8.27 -0.71 20.08
CA GLU A 91 -8.22 -0.14 21.45
C GLU A 91 -9.08 -0.96 22.41
#